data_AF-A0A085Z695-F1
#
_entry.id   AF-A0A085Z695-F1
#
_cell.length_a   1.000
_cell.length_b   1.000
_cell.length_c   1.000
_cell.angle_alpha   90.00
_cell.angle_beta   90.00
_cell.angle_gamma   90.00
#
_symmetry.space_group_name_H-M   'P 1'
#
loop_
_entity.id
_entity.type
_entity.pdbx_description
1 polymer ?
#
loop_
_entity_poly.entity_id
_entity_poly.type
_entity_poly.pdbx_seq_one_letter_code
_entity_poly.pdbx_strand_id
1 'polypeptide(L)'
;MGNYFIPAPCVQVPTNPSTGMVDENGCAIGLPTLPNNPIDIDERTPCEVLKENSETPYIQTKLDSLKSRVALSTPNRDHHETGITIAKRGAALKHKVFTQPKETGIAGAVAVEIALQTWDILAAHNHYEGFFPVPQFGDILTFYVGYKISAPARKNAYINYVVNFNGIEYAFRMSDTTALDALFAGLNQGTEADPTTEQEKKANDLLYEIYEKKGFDKYKDYTEVEALKILMKVLNDPKIGSGNGVHLYRKDKTTKRWAKLKLNLDGTVGQDDCPL
;
A
#
# COMPACT_ATOMS: atom_id res chain seq x y z
N MET A 1 21.60 -57.38 -36.89
CA MET A 1 20.88 -57.78 -35.65
C MET A 1 20.58 -56.49 -34.91
N GLY A 2 19.32 -56.04 -34.95
CA GLY A 2 18.90 -54.79 -34.32
C GLY A 2 18.59 -55.01 -32.84
N ASN A 3 19.25 -54.25 -31.97
CA ASN A 3 18.96 -54.23 -30.53
C ASN A 3 17.65 -53.48 -30.31
N TYR A 4 16.60 -54.21 -29.95
CA TYR A 4 15.37 -53.63 -29.43
C TYR A 4 15.60 -53.17 -27.99
N PHE A 5 15.53 -51.86 -27.75
CA PHE A 5 15.37 -51.29 -26.42
C PHE A 5 13.98 -51.65 -25.91
N ILE A 6 13.91 -52.42 -24.82
CA ILE A 6 12.66 -52.66 -24.10
C ILE A 6 12.53 -51.52 -23.06
N PRO A 7 11.51 -50.65 -23.15
CA PRO A 7 11.28 -49.64 -22.13
C PRO A 7 10.94 -50.31 -20.80
N ALA A 8 11.56 -49.84 -19.71
CA ALA A 8 11.23 -50.34 -18.38
C ALA A 8 9.76 -49.97 -18.04
N PRO A 9 8.97 -50.89 -17.44
CA PRO A 9 7.58 -50.60 -17.11
C PRO A 9 7.48 -49.55 -15.99
N CYS A 10 6.80 -48.41 -16.25
CA CYS A 10 6.44 -47.42 -15.22
C CYS A 10 5.52 -48.12 -14.18
N VAL A 11 5.97 -48.21 -12.93
CA VAL A 11 5.15 -48.68 -11.80
C VAL A 11 4.16 -47.57 -11.45
N GLN A 12 2.92 -47.68 -11.91
CA GLN A 12 1.87 -46.73 -11.55
C GLN A 12 1.33 -47.06 -10.16
N VAL A 13 1.59 -46.18 -9.19
CA VAL A 13 0.82 -46.12 -7.96
C VAL A 13 -0.45 -45.30 -8.27
N PRO A 14 -1.66 -45.86 -8.15
CA PRO A 14 -2.87 -45.10 -8.43
C PRO A 14 -3.03 -44.00 -7.39
N THR A 15 -2.76 -42.76 -7.78
CA THR A 15 -3.22 -41.56 -7.07
C THR A 15 -4.29 -40.90 -7.91
N ASN A 16 -5.36 -40.47 -7.22
CA ASN A 16 -6.52 -39.76 -7.73
C ASN A 16 -6.21 -38.84 -8.93
N PRO A 17 -7.12 -38.69 -9.92
CA PRO A 17 -6.85 -37.94 -11.13
C PRO A 17 -6.75 -36.44 -10.83
N SER A 18 -5.56 -35.98 -10.46
CA SER A 18 -5.20 -34.57 -10.57
C SER A 18 -4.60 -34.36 -11.96
N THR A 19 -5.05 -33.31 -12.64
CA THR A 19 -4.70 -32.87 -14.00
C THR A 19 -3.22 -32.50 -14.16
N GLY A 20 -2.32 -33.46 -14.00
CA GLY A 20 -0.88 -33.28 -14.17
C GLY A 20 -0.43 -33.38 -15.62
N MET A 21 0.64 -32.67 -15.97
CA MET A 21 1.35 -32.88 -17.24
C MET A 21 2.00 -34.26 -17.23
N VAL A 22 1.98 -34.95 -18.37
CA VAL A 22 2.65 -36.23 -18.60
C VAL A 22 3.73 -36.06 -19.65
N ASP A 23 4.83 -36.81 -19.57
CA ASP A 23 5.85 -36.85 -20.61
C ASP A 23 5.38 -37.61 -21.87
N GLU A 24 6.26 -37.71 -22.86
CA GLU A 24 6.05 -38.47 -24.11
C GLU A 24 5.81 -39.97 -23.88
N ASN A 25 6.09 -40.50 -22.69
CA ASN A 25 5.84 -41.88 -22.29
C ASN A 25 4.61 -42.03 -21.38
N GLY A 26 3.86 -40.95 -21.15
CA GLY A 26 2.65 -40.93 -20.32
C GLY A 26 2.91 -40.95 -18.81
N CYS A 27 4.15 -40.75 -18.35
CA CYS A 27 4.48 -40.71 -16.94
C CYS A 27 4.32 -39.27 -16.41
N ALA A 28 3.68 -39.11 -15.25
CA ALA A 28 3.35 -37.80 -14.70
C ALA A 28 4.62 -37.01 -14.33
N ILE A 29 4.85 -35.89 -15.00
CA ILE A 29 6.05 -35.04 -14.81
C ILE A 29 5.86 -33.93 -13.77
N GLY A 30 4.73 -33.94 -13.06
CA GLY A 30 4.36 -32.85 -12.15
C GLY A 30 4.03 -31.57 -12.92
N LEU A 31 3.37 -30.63 -12.24
CA LEU A 31 3.25 -29.28 -12.79
C LEU A 31 4.61 -28.57 -12.63
N PRO A 32 5.09 -27.83 -13.64
CA PRO A 32 6.25 -26.97 -13.47
C PRO A 32 5.98 -26.06 -12.28
N THR A 33 6.72 -26.25 -11.19
CA THR A 33 6.72 -25.28 -10.10
C THR A 33 7.21 -23.97 -10.68
N LEU A 34 6.50 -22.87 -10.41
CA LEU A 34 6.98 -21.52 -10.73
C LEU A 34 8.48 -21.42 -10.38
N PRO A 35 9.29 -20.71 -11.19
CA PRO A 35 10.72 -20.58 -10.92
C PRO A 35 10.91 -20.22 -9.46
N ASN A 36 11.74 -21.02 -8.79
CA ASN A 36 12.09 -20.91 -7.39
C ASN A 36 12.91 -19.63 -7.21
N ASN A 37 12.28 -18.47 -7.37
CA ASN A 37 12.87 -17.21 -6.97
C ASN A 37 13.01 -17.34 -5.45
N PRO A 38 14.23 -17.23 -4.89
CA PRO A 38 14.37 -17.19 -3.45
C PRO A 38 13.40 -16.12 -2.93
N ILE A 39 12.56 -16.52 -2.00
CA ILE A 39 11.66 -15.61 -1.29
C ILE A 39 12.60 -14.80 -0.40
N ASP A 40 13.22 -13.76 -0.96
CA ASP A 40 14.00 -12.79 -0.21
C ASP A 40 13.00 -12.03 0.67
N ILE A 41 12.80 -12.55 1.89
CA ILE A 41 12.04 -11.87 2.93
C ILE A 41 12.80 -10.58 3.23
N ASP A 42 12.11 -9.46 3.08
CA ASP A 42 12.69 -8.18 3.41
C ASP A 42 12.74 -8.03 4.94
N GLU A 43 13.92 -8.09 5.54
CA GLU A 43 14.11 -7.94 6.98
C GLU A 43 14.39 -6.49 7.40
N ARG A 44 14.40 -5.55 6.44
CA ARG A 44 14.71 -4.14 6.72
C ARG A 44 13.62 -3.52 7.59
N THR A 45 14.07 -2.68 8.52
CA THR A 45 13.22 -1.81 9.32
C THR A 45 12.47 -0.80 8.45
N PRO A 46 11.34 -0.26 8.91
CA PRO A 46 10.64 0.81 8.19
C PRO A 46 11.52 1.99 7.77
N CYS A 47 12.46 2.41 8.63
CA CYS A 47 13.35 3.52 8.34
C CYS A 47 14.38 3.17 7.25
N GLU A 48 14.92 1.96 7.23
CA GLU A 48 15.83 1.49 6.18
C GLU A 48 15.14 1.42 4.81
N VAL A 49 13.89 0.95 4.75
CA VAL A 49 13.12 0.94 3.50
C VAL A 49 12.84 2.36 3.01
N LEU A 50 12.42 3.27 3.90
CA LEU A 50 12.20 4.67 3.56
C LEU A 50 13.48 5.37 3.09
N LYS A 51 14.63 5.04 3.70
CA LYS A 51 15.95 5.52 3.31
C LYS A 51 16.32 5.03 1.91
N GLU A 52 16.28 3.71 1.65
CA GLU A 52 16.58 3.16 0.32
C GLU A 52 15.67 3.77 -0.75
N ASN A 53 14.37 3.90 -0.48
CA ASN A 53 13.43 4.52 -1.41
C ASN A 53 13.77 6.00 -1.68
N SER A 54 14.33 6.70 -0.69
CA SER A 54 14.79 8.08 -0.81
C SER A 54 16.11 8.23 -1.56
N GLU A 55 16.95 7.21 -1.51
CA GLU A 55 18.24 7.16 -2.22
C GLU A 55 18.10 6.56 -3.62
N THR A 56 16.98 5.90 -3.93
CA THR A 56 16.70 5.31 -5.25
C THR A 56 16.18 6.37 -6.23
N PRO A 57 16.96 6.80 -7.26
CA PRO A 57 16.58 7.90 -8.14
C PRO A 57 15.32 7.61 -8.96
N TYR A 58 15.08 6.33 -9.28
CA TYR A 58 13.86 5.91 -9.97
C TYR A 58 12.61 6.21 -9.15
N ILE A 59 12.60 5.87 -7.85
CA ILE A 59 11.45 6.09 -6.98
C ILE A 59 11.27 7.58 -6.72
N GLN A 60 12.35 8.32 -6.42
CA GLN A 60 12.28 9.76 -6.18
C GLN A 60 11.73 10.53 -7.38
N THR A 61 12.20 10.23 -8.59
CA THR A 61 11.67 10.86 -9.81
C THR A 61 10.16 10.67 -9.96
N LYS A 62 9.61 9.53 -9.51
CA LYS A 62 8.16 9.27 -9.59
C LYS A 62 7.37 10.00 -8.51
N LEU A 63 7.87 10.05 -7.28
CA LEU A 63 7.26 10.86 -6.22
C LEU A 63 7.32 12.36 -6.54
N ASP A 64 8.43 12.83 -7.10
CA ASP A 64 8.58 14.22 -7.52
C ASP A 64 7.65 14.57 -8.69
N SER A 65 7.43 13.63 -9.62
CA SER A 65 6.44 13.80 -10.69
C SER A 65 5.01 13.92 -10.15
N LEU A 66 4.66 13.24 -9.07
CA LEU A 66 3.36 13.39 -8.41
C LEU A 66 3.25 14.75 -7.71
N LYS A 67 4.30 15.18 -7.00
CA LYS A 67 4.32 16.52 -6.38
C LYS A 67 4.16 17.63 -7.40
N SER A 68 4.91 17.57 -8.50
CA SER A 68 4.90 18.64 -9.49
C SER A 68 3.53 18.83 -10.13
N ARG A 69 2.71 17.76 -10.20
CA ARG A 69 1.34 17.84 -10.73
C ARG A 69 0.43 18.73 -9.90
N VAL A 70 0.57 18.73 -8.58
CA VAL A 70 -0.34 19.45 -7.67
C VAL A 70 0.29 20.63 -6.94
N ALA A 71 1.59 20.85 -7.10
CA ALA A 71 2.29 21.95 -6.43
C ALA A 71 1.65 23.30 -6.78
N LEU A 72 1.44 24.14 -5.76
CA LEU A 72 0.84 25.48 -5.94
C LEU A 72 1.63 26.37 -6.90
N SER A 73 2.94 26.11 -7.05
CA SER A 73 3.83 26.81 -7.98
C SER A 73 3.73 26.33 -9.43
N THR A 74 3.07 25.21 -9.70
CA THR A 74 2.95 24.65 -11.06
C THR A 74 1.83 25.36 -11.83
N PRO A 75 2.11 25.96 -13.00
CA PRO A 75 1.08 26.49 -13.88
C PRO A 75 0.15 25.37 -14.37
N ASN A 76 -1.17 25.59 -14.37
CA ASN A 76 -2.17 24.60 -14.79
C ASN A 76 -2.06 23.27 -14.01
N ARG A 77 -1.78 23.35 -12.71
CA ARG A 77 -1.73 22.19 -11.82
C ARG A 77 -3.00 21.34 -11.88
N ASP A 78 -2.84 20.05 -11.63
CA ASP A 78 -3.94 19.09 -11.58
C ASP A 78 -4.84 19.38 -10.36
N HIS A 79 -6.15 19.31 -10.58
CA HIS A 79 -7.18 19.38 -9.53
C HIS A 79 -7.85 18.02 -9.32
N HIS A 80 -7.07 16.95 -9.51
CA HIS A 80 -7.46 15.58 -9.28
C HIS A 80 -6.26 14.80 -8.75
N GLU A 81 -6.55 13.65 -8.14
CA GLU A 81 -5.50 12.74 -7.70
C GLU A 81 -4.88 12.00 -8.89
N THR A 82 -3.57 11.78 -8.84
CA THR A 82 -2.87 10.82 -9.69
C THR A 82 -2.19 9.81 -8.78
N GLY A 83 -2.35 8.53 -9.09
CA GLY A 83 -1.75 7.42 -8.36
C GLY A 83 -0.64 6.76 -9.17
N ILE A 84 0.28 6.12 -8.47
CA ILE A 84 1.26 5.20 -9.04
C ILE A 84 1.37 3.95 -8.15
N THR A 85 1.78 2.85 -8.75
CA THR A 85 2.37 1.72 -8.02
C THR A 85 3.77 1.47 -8.55
N ILE A 86 4.65 0.93 -7.72
CA ILE A 86 5.96 0.45 -8.16
C ILE A 86 6.13 -1.00 -7.69
N ALA A 87 6.38 -1.89 -8.65
CA ALA A 87 6.68 -3.30 -8.43
C ALA A 87 8.19 -3.56 -8.55
N LYS A 88 8.69 -4.48 -7.71
CA LYS A 88 10.09 -4.95 -7.75
C LYS A 88 10.15 -6.44 -8.11
N ARG A 89 10.79 -6.75 -9.24
CA ARG A 89 11.07 -8.13 -9.70
C ARG A 89 12.58 -8.28 -9.89
N GLY A 90 13.25 -8.91 -8.93
CA GLY A 90 14.71 -8.88 -8.83
C GLY A 90 15.20 -7.43 -8.67
N ALA A 91 16.18 -7.03 -9.48
CA ALA A 91 16.69 -5.65 -9.50
C ALA A 91 15.79 -4.67 -10.30
N ALA A 92 14.83 -5.16 -11.08
CA ALA A 92 14.01 -4.31 -11.95
C ALA A 92 12.85 -3.66 -11.19
N LEU A 93 12.73 -2.34 -11.33
CA LEU A 93 11.59 -1.55 -10.88
C LEU A 93 10.69 -1.20 -12.07
N LYS A 94 9.38 -1.39 -11.92
CA LYS A 94 8.37 -1.00 -12.92
C LYS A 94 7.27 -0.24 -12.23
N HIS A 95 6.80 0.84 -12.84
CA HIS A 95 5.67 1.61 -12.32
C HIS A 95 4.46 1.55 -13.24
N LYS A 96 3.28 1.74 -12.65
CA LYS A 96 2.02 2.04 -13.34
C LYS A 96 1.54 3.42 -12.88
N VAL A 97 0.77 4.09 -13.73
CA VAL A 97 0.15 5.39 -13.44
C VAL A 97 -1.36 5.25 -13.55
N PHE A 98 -2.06 5.88 -12.62
CA PHE A 98 -3.51 5.84 -12.48
C PHE A 98 -4.01 7.28 -12.43
N THR A 99 -4.97 7.62 -13.28
CA THR A 99 -5.56 8.97 -13.37
C THR A 99 -7.09 8.92 -13.36
N GLN A 100 -7.67 7.74 -13.23
CA GLN A 100 -9.12 7.57 -13.23
C GLN A 100 -9.66 8.00 -11.87
N PRO A 101 -10.52 9.03 -11.82
CA PRO A 101 -11.18 9.42 -10.59
C PRO A 101 -12.16 8.32 -10.15
N LYS A 102 -12.22 8.08 -8.85
CA LYS A 102 -13.16 7.18 -8.17
C LYS A 102 -13.92 7.97 -7.12
N GLU A 103 -15.23 8.06 -7.29
CA GLU A 103 -16.08 8.58 -6.22
C GLU A 103 -16.04 7.61 -5.04
N THR A 104 -15.70 8.11 -3.86
CA THR A 104 -15.68 7.30 -2.63
C THR A 104 -17.09 7.12 -2.04
N GLY A 105 -18.08 7.86 -2.55
CA GLY A 105 -19.45 7.88 -2.03
C GLY A 105 -19.58 8.58 -0.67
N ILE A 106 -18.51 9.19 -0.14
CA ILE A 106 -18.44 9.79 1.19
C ILE A 106 -17.98 11.23 1.07
N ALA A 107 -18.74 12.14 1.66
CA ALA A 107 -18.39 13.57 1.75
C ALA A 107 -18.06 14.24 0.40
N GLY A 108 -18.50 13.68 -0.74
CA GLY A 108 -18.12 14.17 -2.07
C GLY A 108 -16.63 13.98 -2.40
N ALA A 109 -15.90 13.17 -1.64
CA ALA A 109 -14.48 12.92 -1.85
C ALA A 109 -14.28 12.08 -3.12
N VAL A 110 -13.41 12.58 -3.99
CA VAL A 110 -12.96 11.92 -5.22
C VAL A 110 -11.52 11.49 -5.02
N ALA A 111 -11.27 10.19 -5.06
CA ALA A 111 -9.93 9.60 -4.98
C ALA A 111 -9.46 9.16 -6.36
N VAL A 112 -8.23 8.69 -6.48
CA VAL A 112 -7.77 7.92 -7.65
C VAL A 112 -7.99 6.42 -7.47
N GLU A 113 -8.46 5.73 -8.51
CA GLU A 113 -8.52 4.27 -8.50
C GLU A 113 -7.14 3.66 -8.77
N ILE A 114 -6.54 3.02 -7.77
CA ILE A 114 -5.24 2.36 -7.90
C ILE A 114 -5.44 0.84 -7.98
N ALA A 115 -5.05 0.24 -9.11
CA ALA A 115 -5.04 -1.21 -9.26
C ALA A 115 -3.75 -1.82 -8.67
N LEU A 116 -3.84 -2.24 -7.41
CA LEU A 116 -2.74 -2.80 -6.64
C LEU A 116 -2.41 -4.25 -7.09
N GLN A 117 -1.15 -4.65 -6.99
CA GLN A 117 -0.68 -5.97 -7.37
C GLN A 117 0.17 -6.63 -6.29
N THR A 118 0.18 -7.97 -6.27
CA THR A 118 0.91 -8.80 -5.29
C THR A 118 2.41 -8.53 -5.19
N TRP A 119 3.03 -7.98 -6.23
CA TRP A 119 4.47 -7.70 -6.30
C TRP A 119 4.81 -6.21 -6.18
N ASP A 120 3.83 -5.38 -5.87
CA ASP A 120 4.07 -3.97 -5.57
C ASP A 120 4.88 -3.86 -4.27
N ILE A 121 5.88 -2.97 -4.28
CA ILE A 121 6.65 -2.59 -3.09
C ILE A 121 6.22 -1.22 -2.56
N LEU A 122 5.48 -0.45 -3.36
CA LEU A 122 4.82 0.75 -2.90
C LEU A 122 3.66 1.14 -3.80
N ALA A 123 2.71 1.85 -3.19
CA ALA A 123 1.74 2.70 -3.87
C ALA A 123 1.99 4.16 -3.47
N ALA A 124 1.65 5.10 -4.34
CA ALA A 124 1.71 6.51 -4.00
C ALA A 124 0.64 7.29 -4.73
N HIS A 125 0.13 8.37 -4.14
CA HIS A 125 -0.72 9.31 -4.85
C HIS A 125 -0.52 10.74 -4.33
N ASN A 126 -1.11 11.70 -5.05
CA ASN A 126 -1.08 13.10 -4.66
C ASN A 126 -2.43 13.59 -4.13
N HIS A 127 -2.42 14.49 -3.14
CA HIS A 127 -3.59 15.33 -2.83
C HIS A 127 -3.39 16.73 -3.43
N TYR A 128 -4.44 17.25 -4.05
CA TYR A 128 -4.49 18.62 -4.59
C TYR A 128 -5.08 19.59 -3.56
N GLU A 129 -4.99 20.88 -3.83
CA GLU A 129 -5.47 21.95 -2.94
C GLU A 129 -7.00 21.89 -2.72
N GLY A 130 -7.46 22.32 -1.55
CA GLY A 130 -8.89 22.30 -1.17
C GLY A 130 -9.32 21.02 -0.46
N PHE A 131 -8.38 20.11 -0.20
CA PHE A 131 -8.59 18.84 0.49
C PHE A 131 -7.82 18.79 1.81
N PHE A 132 -8.11 17.78 2.62
CA PHE A 132 -7.44 17.55 3.90
C PHE A 132 -5.93 17.39 3.67
N PRO A 133 -5.07 18.24 4.27
CA PRO A 133 -3.67 18.38 3.89
C PRO A 133 -2.74 17.30 4.50
N VAL A 134 -3.28 16.12 4.79
CA VAL A 134 -2.62 14.90 5.29
C VAL A 134 -3.41 13.68 4.78
N PRO A 135 -2.91 12.44 4.93
CA PRO A 135 -3.66 11.27 4.53
C PRO A 135 -5.08 11.15 5.15
N GLN A 136 -6.04 10.73 4.34
CA GLN A 136 -7.46 10.57 4.65
C GLN A 136 -7.87 9.11 4.84
N PHE A 137 -9.15 8.89 5.15
CA PHE A 137 -9.73 7.56 5.37
C PHE A 137 -9.53 6.61 4.18
N GLY A 138 -9.68 7.09 2.94
CA GLY A 138 -9.45 6.28 1.74
C GLY A 138 -8.01 5.78 1.62
N ASP A 139 -7.05 6.55 2.14
CA ASP A 139 -5.62 6.19 2.09
C ASP A 139 -5.31 5.05 3.06
N ILE A 140 -5.92 5.06 4.25
CA ILE A 140 -5.77 3.96 5.21
C ILE A 140 -6.34 2.66 4.63
N LEU A 141 -7.51 2.73 3.97
CA LEU A 141 -8.12 1.57 3.33
C LEU A 141 -7.25 1.04 2.18
N THR A 142 -6.84 1.92 1.26
CA THR A 142 -5.96 1.57 0.14
C THR A 142 -4.64 0.98 0.61
N PHE A 143 -4.08 1.53 1.70
CA PHE A 143 -2.88 1.00 2.32
C PHE A 143 -3.09 -0.41 2.88
N TYR A 144 -4.17 -0.62 3.64
CA TYR A 144 -4.53 -1.92 4.18
C TYR A 144 -4.71 -2.97 3.06
N VAL A 145 -5.50 -2.66 2.03
CA VAL A 145 -5.75 -3.56 0.89
C VAL A 145 -4.43 -3.92 0.21
N GLY A 146 -3.58 -2.94 -0.09
CA GLY A 146 -2.28 -3.18 -0.71
C GLY A 146 -1.35 -4.05 0.13
N TYR A 147 -1.32 -3.83 1.45
CA TYR A 147 -0.56 -4.66 2.37
C TYR A 147 -1.08 -6.10 2.41
N LYS A 148 -2.40 -6.31 2.40
CA LYS A 148 -3.01 -7.64 2.46
C LYS A 148 -2.73 -8.48 1.22
N ILE A 149 -2.83 -7.88 0.04
CA ILE A 149 -2.60 -8.60 -1.24
C ILE A 149 -1.12 -8.76 -1.58
N SER A 150 -0.23 -7.98 -0.94
CA SER A 150 1.22 -8.08 -1.13
C SER A 150 1.70 -9.48 -0.78
N ALA A 151 2.59 -10.02 -1.63
CA ALA A 151 3.27 -11.28 -1.35
C ALA A 151 3.93 -11.22 0.04
N PRO A 152 3.98 -12.34 0.79
CA PRO A 152 4.60 -12.36 2.12
C PRO A 152 6.02 -11.74 2.14
N ALA A 153 6.84 -12.02 1.12
CA ALA A 153 8.19 -11.46 0.97
C ALA A 153 8.24 -9.93 0.81
N ARG A 154 7.12 -9.30 0.41
CA ARG A 154 7.01 -7.87 0.10
C ARG A 154 6.29 -7.07 1.17
N LYS A 155 5.57 -7.71 2.09
CA LYS A 155 4.83 -7.01 3.16
C LYS A 155 5.72 -6.08 3.97
N ASN A 156 6.92 -6.54 4.32
CA ASN A 156 7.90 -5.71 5.02
C ASN A 156 8.47 -4.60 4.15
N ALA A 157 8.47 -4.70 2.82
CA ALA A 157 8.89 -3.62 1.93
C ALA A 157 7.76 -2.63 1.62
N TYR A 158 6.49 -3.04 1.76
CA TYR A 158 5.34 -2.30 1.23
C TYR A 158 5.12 -0.96 1.94
N ILE A 159 5.12 0.14 1.17
CA ILE A 159 4.89 1.50 1.67
C ILE A 159 3.77 2.14 0.86
N ASN A 160 2.89 2.90 1.51
CA ASN A 160 1.98 3.80 0.80
C ASN A 160 2.39 5.25 1.05
N TYR A 161 2.66 5.99 -0.03
CA TYR A 161 3.05 7.40 0.04
C TYR A 161 1.91 8.32 -0.33
N VAL A 162 1.83 9.45 0.37
CA VAL A 162 0.94 10.55 -0.02
C VAL A 162 1.79 11.81 -0.17
N VAL A 163 1.70 12.46 -1.33
CA VAL A 163 2.38 13.74 -1.58
C VAL A 163 1.36 14.86 -1.73
N ASN A 164 1.51 15.94 -0.96
CA ASN A 164 0.51 17.01 -0.93
C ASN A 164 0.92 18.21 -1.79
N PHE A 165 -0.07 18.98 -2.24
CA PHE A 165 0.08 20.26 -2.96
C PHE A 165 1.03 21.27 -2.28
N ASN A 166 1.21 21.15 -0.97
CA ASN A 166 2.13 21.97 -0.18
C ASN A 166 3.58 21.42 -0.15
N GLY A 167 3.87 20.36 -0.91
CA GLY A 167 5.17 19.71 -1.04
C GLY A 167 5.55 18.77 0.10
N ILE A 168 4.63 18.43 1.00
CA ILE A 168 4.90 17.49 2.10
C ILE A 168 4.70 16.06 1.62
N GLU A 169 5.60 15.18 2.04
CA GLU A 169 5.51 13.75 1.81
C GLU A 169 5.21 13.02 3.11
N TYR A 170 4.20 12.15 3.04
CA TYR A 170 3.84 11.21 4.08
C TYR A 170 4.08 9.79 3.59
N ALA A 171 4.36 8.89 4.52
CA ALA A 171 4.43 7.47 4.24
C ALA A 171 3.75 6.66 5.35
N PHE A 172 2.86 5.76 4.96
CA PHE A 172 2.31 4.74 5.85
C PHE A 172 3.14 3.46 5.85
N ARG A 173 3.27 2.89 7.04
CA ARG A 173 3.87 1.57 7.27
C ARG A 173 2.99 0.75 8.20
N MET A 174 2.89 -0.54 7.90
CA MET A 174 2.06 -1.48 8.62
C MET A 174 2.99 -2.34 9.46
N SER A 175 2.69 -2.44 10.75
CA SER A 175 3.41 -3.30 11.68
C SER A 175 2.52 -4.42 12.21
N ASP A 176 1.22 -4.16 12.35
CA ASP A 176 0.23 -5.15 12.78
C ASP A 176 -1.13 -4.86 12.12
N THR A 177 -1.71 -5.86 11.45
CA THR A 177 -3.03 -5.75 10.82
C THR A 177 -4.17 -6.17 11.72
N THR A 178 -3.94 -6.74 12.90
CA THR A 178 -4.96 -7.40 13.72
C THR A 178 -6.20 -6.53 13.95
N ALA A 179 -6.00 -5.25 14.30
CA ALA A 179 -7.12 -4.32 14.52
C ALA A 179 -7.90 -4.01 13.23
N LEU A 180 -7.21 -3.85 12.10
CA LEU A 180 -7.84 -3.58 10.81
C LEU A 180 -8.50 -4.84 10.22
N ASP A 181 -7.93 -6.02 10.43
CA ASP A 181 -8.52 -7.31 10.08
C ASP A 181 -9.86 -7.48 10.81
N ALA A 182 -9.92 -7.11 12.10
CA ALA A 182 -11.16 -7.10 12.87
C ALA A 182 -12.14 -6.02 12.39
N LEU A 183 -11.65 -4.82 12.05
CA LEU A 183 -12.47 -3.72 11.56
C LEU A 183 -13.15 -4.05 10.22
N PHE A 184 -12.45 -4.74 9.32
CA PHE A 184 -12.92 -5.07 7.98
C PHE A 184 -13.40 -6.52 7.82
N ALA A 185 -13.62 -7.23 8.92
CA ALA A 185 -14.10 -8.60 8.91
C ALA A 185 -15.41 -8.73 8.10
N GLY A 186 -15.43 -9.67 7.15
CA GLY A 186 -16.60 -9.92 6.28
C GLY A 186 -16.78 -8.93 5.12
N LEU A 187 -15.85 -7.98 4.92
CA LEU A 187 -15.91 -6.99 3.83
C LEU A 187 -15.00 -7.32 2.64
N ASN A 188 -14.34 -8.49 2.64
CA ASN A 188 -13.45 -8.97 1.57
C ASN A 188 -12.32 -8.00 1.18
N GLN A 189 -11.94 -7.10 2.09
CA GLN A 189 -10.91 -6.10 1.83
C GLN A 189 -9.53 -6.79 1.79
N GLY A 190 -8.90 -6.76 0.62
CA GLY A 190 -7.58 -7.37 0.40
C GLY A 190 -7.58 -8.90 0.39
N THR A 191 -8.70 -9.52 0.01
CA THR A 191 -8.80 -10.98 -0.18
C THR A 191 -8.69 -11.36 -1.67
N GLU A 192 -8.61 -12.66 -1.98
CA GLU A 192 -8.65 -13.15 -3.37
C GLU A 192 -9.99 -12.87 -4.07
N ALA A 193 -11.08 -12.78 -3.30
CA ALA A 193 -12.36 -12.29 -3.80
C ALA A 193 -12.35 -10.76 -3.79
N ASP A 194 -12.63 -10.15 -4.95
CA ASP A 194 -12.82 -8.70 -5.04
C ASP A 194 -14.02 -8.27 -4.19
N PRO A 195 -13.91 -7.18 -3.40
CA PRO A 195 -15.03 -6.67 -2.65
C PRO A 195 -16.10 -6.12 -3.60
N THR A 196 -17.36 -6.29 -3.23
CA THR A 196 -18.47 -5.59 -3.90
C THR A 196 -18.40 -4.09 -3.61
N THR A 197 -19.00 -3.26 -4.46
CA THR A 197 -19.09 -1.80 -4.24
C THR A 197 -19.72 -1.45 -2.88
N GLU A 198 -20.70 -2.23 -2.41
CA GLU A 198 -21.32 -2.03 -1.09
C GLU A 198 -20.34 -2.32 0.05
N GLN A 199 -19.55 -3.39 -0.06
CA GLN A 199 -18.52 -3.72 0.93
C GLN A 199 -17.40 -2.67 0.97
N GLU A 200 -16.96 -2.16 -0.17
CA GLU A 200 -15.99 -1.05 -0.25
C GLU A 200 -16.55 0.22 0.40
N LYS A 201 -17.80 0.57 0.09
CA LYS A 201 -18.45 1.74 0.71
C LYS A 201 -18.52 1.58 2.22
N LYS A 202 -18.94 0.41 2.71
CA LYS A 202 -19.01 0.13 4.15
C LYS A 202 -17.66 0.19 4.84
N ALA A 203 -16.58 -0.28 4.19
CA ALA A 203 -15.22 -0.17 4.72
C ALA A 203 -14.79 1.30 4.85
N ASN A 204 -15.08 2.13 3.85
CA ASN A 204 -14.80 3.57 3.94
C ASN A 204 -15.66 4.26 4.99
N ASP A 205 -16.96 3.94 5.10
CA ASP A 205 -17.87 4.51 6.10
C ASP A 205 -17.33 4.25 7.53
N LEU A 206 -16.83 3.05 7.82
CA LEU A 206 -16.24 2.70 9.12
C LEU A 206 -15.03 3.57 9.48
N LEU A 207 -14.14 3.82 8.52
CA LEU A 207 -13.00 4.71 8.73
C LEU A 207 -13.45 6.17 8.86
N TYR A 208 -14.38 6.61 8.02
CA TYR A 208 -14.94 7.95 8.06
C TYR A 208 -15.55 8.28 9.44
N GLU A 209 -16.33 7.35 10.00
CA GLU A 209 -16.89 7.52 11.36
C GLU A 209 -15.80 7.71 12.42
N ILE A 210 -14.65 7.03 12.28
CA ILE A 210 -13.53 7.20 13.21
C ILE A 210 -12.95 8.61 13.04
N TYR A 211 -12.73 9.06 11.80
CA TYR A 211 -12.28 10.43 11.50
C TYR A 211 -13.22 11.49 12.10
N GLU A 212 -14.52 11.38 11.88
CA GLU A 212 -15.52 12.30 12.44
C GLU A 212 -15.46 12.34 13.97
N LYS A 213 -15.40 11.16 14.62
CA LYS A 213 -15.25 11.05 16.09
C LYS A 213 -13.94 11.67 16.60
N LYS A 214 -12.91 11.83 15.77
CA LYS A 214 -11.65 12.50 16.13
C LYS A 214 -11.59 13.98 15.75
N GLY A 215 -12.67 14.54 15.18
CA GLY A 215 -12.82 15.96 14.89
C GLY A 215 -12.65 16.34 13.43
N PHE A 216 -12.71 15.36 12.51
CA PHE A 216 -12.89 15.65 11.09
C PHE A 216 -14.30 16.16 10.80
N ASP A 217 -14.39 17.23 10.02
CA ASP A 217 -15.60 17.88 9.54
C ASP A 217 -15.36 18.21 8.06
N LYS A 218 -16.17 17.60 7.19
CA LYS A 218 -16.04 17.75 5.74
C LYS A 218 -16.28 19.16 5.22
N TYR A 219 -16.87 20.04 6.03
CA TYR A 219 -17.15 21.43 5.66
C TYR A 219 -16.11 22.41 6.21
N LYS A 220 -15.11 21.92 6.95
CA LYS A 220 -14.06 22.73 7.54
C LYS A 220 -12.78 22.66 6.70
N ASP A 221 -12.16 23.81 6.46
CA ASP A 221 -10.78 23.91 6.00
C ASP A 221 -9.81 23.64 7.16
N TYR A 222 -8.78 22.85 6.90
CA TYR A 222 -7.79 22.48 7.90
C TYR A 222 -6.41 23.02 7.56
N THR A 223 -5.72 23.56 8.56
CA THR A 223 -4.26 23.67 8.50
C THR A 223 -3.64 22.28 8.59
N GLU A 224 -2.39 22.13 8.11
CA GLU A 224 -1.64 20.87 8.26
C GLU A 224 -1.58 20.42 9.72
N VAL A 225 -1.33 21.34 10.65
CA VAL A 225 -1.19 21.03 12.08
C VAL A 225 -2.49 20.46 12.66
N GLU A 226 -3.64 21.05 12.33
CA GLU A 226 -4.94 20.56 12.78
C GLU A 226 -5.27 19.20 12.15
N ALA A 227 -5.07 19.06 10.84
CA ALA A 227 -5.32 17.83 10.11
C ALA A 227 -4.45 16.68 10.63
N LEU A 228 -3.17 16.95 10.88
CA LEU A 228 -2.24 15.97 11.41
C LEU A 228 -2.62 15.54 12.83
N LYS A 229 -3.08 16.47 13.67
CA LYS A 229 -3.59 16.13 15.01
C LYS A 229 -4.80 15.20 14.95
N ILE A 230 -5.71 15.39 13.98
CA ILE A 230 -6.85 14.49 13.76
C ILE A 230 -6.36 13.12 13.28
N LEU A 231 -5.53 13.07 12.24
CA LEU A 231 -4.97 11.82 11.72
C LEU A 231 -4.23 11.03 12.81
N MET A 232 -3.39 11.69 13.62
CA MET A 232 -2.69 11.02 14.70
C MET A 232 -3.63 10.47 15.79
N LYS A 233 -4.77 11.13 16.06
CA LYS A 233 -5.81 10.56 16.93
C LYS A 233 -6.51 9.36 16.30
N VAL A 234 -6.69 9.36 14.98
CA VAL A 234 -7.26 8.21 14.23
C VAL A 234 -6.33 7.01 14.31
N LEU A 235 -5.04 7.20 14.02
CA LEU A 235 -4.04 6.11 14.08
C LEU A 235 -3.86 5.56 15.49
N ASN A 236 -4.10 6.36 16.52
CA ASN A 236 -4.12 5.93 17.93
C ASN A 236 -5.49 5.36 18.38
N ASP A 237 -6.48 5.25 17.50
CA ASP A 237 -7.74 4.61 17.85
C ASP A 237 -7.55 3.08 18.01
N PRO A 238 -8.14 2.45 19.02
CA PRO A 238 -8.04 0.99 19.19
C PRO A 238 -8.50 0.18 17.98
N LYS A 239 -9.45 0.70 17.19
CA LYS A 239 -9.92 0.04 15.96
C LYS A 239 -8.91 0.10 14.81
N ILE A 240 -7.93 0.99 14.88
CA ILE A 240 -6.84 1.13 13.90
C ILE A 240 -5.53 0.49 14.40
N GLY A 241 -5.45 0.17 15.69
CA GLY A 241 -4.31 -0.52 16.30
C GLY A 241 -3.57 0.29 17.37
N SER A 242 -4.18 1.32 17.96
CA SER A 242 -3.62 2.08 19.09
C SER A 242 -2.21 2.63 18.85
N GLY A 243 -1.92 3.08 17.63
CA GLY A 243 -0.60 3.60 17.24
C GLY A 243 0.45 2.53 16.94
N ASN A 244 0.14 1.25 17.17
CA ASN A 244 1.03 0.11 16.93
C ASN A 244 0.74 -0.63 15.61
N GLY A 245 -0.47 -0.48 15.06
CA GLY A 245 -0.85 -1.12 13.79
C GLY A 245 -0.29 -0.39 12.57
N VAL A 246 -0.78 0.85 12.36
CA VAL A 246 -0.36 1.73 11.26
C VAL A 246 0.51 2.86 11.79
N HIS A 247 1.68 3.03 11.20
CA HIS A 247 2.61 4.11 11.50
C HIS A 247 2.63 5.13 10.36
N LEU A 248 2.70 6.41 10.73
CA LEU A 248 2.85 7.51 9.80
C LEU A 248 4.25 8.11 9.92
N TYR A 249 4.89 8.32 8.78
CA TYR A 249 6.16 9.02 8.67
C TYR A 249 5.97 10.28 7.86
N ARG A 250 6.73 11.32 8.18
CA ARG A 250 6.77 12.56 7.40
C ARG A 250 8.21 12.84 6.99
N LYS A 251 8.40 13.24 5.74
CA LYS A 251 9.71 13.69 5.27
C LYS A 251 9.88 15.17 5.56
N ASP A 252 10.96 15.52 6.23
CA ASP A 252 11.30 16.91 6.50
C ASP A 252 11.70 17.64 5.21
N LYS A 253 11.16 18.85 5.02
CA LYS A 253 11.38 19.61 3.78
C LYS A 253 12.84 20.05 3.62
N THR A 254 13.53 20.30 4.73
CA THR A 254 14.87 20.91 4.75
C THR A 254 15.96 19.85 4.73
N THR A 255 15.94 18.95 5.69
CA THR A 255 16.92 17.88 5.88
C THR A 255 16.69 16.68 4.96
N LYS A 256 15.49 16.58 4.36
CA LYS A 256 15.04 15.43 3.54
C LYS A 256 15.00 14.10 4.31
N ARG A 257 15.14 14.13 5.63
CA ARG A 257 15.08 12.94 6.50
C ARG A 257 13.64 12.57 6.81
N TRP A 258 13.41 11.29 7.04
CA TRP A 258 12.13 10.80 7.54
C TRP A 258 12.09 10.87 9.06
N ALA A 259 10.91 11.17 9.61
CA ALA A 259 10.64 11.03 11.02
C ALA A 259 9.31 10.30 11.21
N LYS A 260 9.28 9.37 12.17
CA LYS A 260 8.06 8.71 12.61
C LYS A 260 7.25 9.70 13.43
N LEU A 261 5.98 9.88 13.07
CA LEU A 261 5.08 10.75 13.81
C LEU A 261 4.44 10.02 14.97
N LYS A 262 4.26 10.73 16.09
CA LYS A 262 3.56 10.22 17.28
C LYS A 262 2.64 11.28 17.88
N LEU A 263 1.63 10.81 18.61
CA LEU A 263 0.80 11.69 19.43
C LEU A 263 1.39 11.72 20.84
N ASN A 264 1.80 12.90 21.30
CA ASN A 264 2.28 13.09 22.66
C ASN A 264 1.10 13.08 23.65
N LEU A 265 1.40 12.88 24.95
CA LEU A 265 0.39 12.83 26.01
C LEU A 265 -0.41 14.14 26.15
N ASP A 266 0.19 15.27 25.79
CA ASP A 266 -0.47 16.59 25.76
C ASP A 266 -1.34 16.81 24.50
N GLY A 267 -1.42 15.81 23.62
CA GLY A 267 -2.17 15.87 22.37
C GLY A 267 -1.48 16.67 21.26
N THR A 268 -0.20 17.03 21.40
CA THR A 268 0.63 17.57 20.31
C THR A 268 1.18 16.44 19.44
N VAL A 269 1.58 16.76 18.21
CA VAL A 269 2.23 15.79 17.32
C VAL A 269 3.74 15.89 17.48
N GLY A 270 4.35 14.85 18.03
CA GLY A 270 5.79 14.69 18.17
C GLY A 270 6.39 13.88 17.01
N GLN A 271 7.72 13.83 16.99
CA GLN A 271 8.49 13.13 15.96
C GLN A 271 9.62 12.35 16.60
N ASP A 272 9.83 11.12 16.14
CA ASP A 272 11.03 10.33 16.40
C ASP A 272 11.83 10.25 15.10
N ASP A 273 13.07 10.71 15.12
CA ASP A 273 13.94 10.63 13.95
C ASP A 273 14.08 9.17 13.50
N CYS A 274 13.97 8.93 12.18
CA CYS A 274 14.53 7.72 11.62
C CYS A 274 16.05 7.91 11.56
N PRO A 275 16.86 7.19 12.37
CA PRO A 275 18.29 7.22 12.18
C PRO A 275 18.62 6.76 10.76
N LEU A 276 19.49 7.52 10.09
CA LEU A 276 20.07 7.15 8.79
C LEU A 276 21.00 5.96 8.95
#